data_AF-A0A7C0Y862-F1
#
_entry.id   AF-A0A7C0Y862-F1
#
_cell.length_a   1.000
_cell.length_b   1.000
_cell.length_c   1.000
_cell.angle_alpha   90.00
_cell.angle_beta   90.00
_cell.angle_gamma   90.00
#
_symmetry.space_group_name_H-M   'P 1'
#
loop_
_entity.id
_entity.type
_entity.pdbx_description
1 polymer ?
#
loop_
_entity_poly.entity_id
_entity_poly.type
_entity_poly.pdbx_seq_one_letter_code
_entity_poly.pdbx_strand_id
1 'polypeptide(L)'
;MKVIISHDIDHLTVLEHKKDLIIPKFIVKSCIELVIKTISFREFFNRFKDFLKNKWHNLEELMKFDKENGIKATFFIGVNKGLGLSYNIEDAKFWIHEILKEGFDVGIHGIEYKDLKKMEIEYKTFKKISGLSRFGIRMHYLRMDKLTLINLEKLGYLFDSSVYT
;
A
#
# COMPACT_ATOMS: atom_id res chain seq x y z
N MET A 1 -14.92 -9.06 -19.91
CA MET A 1 -13.65 -8.74 -19.23
C MET A 1 -13.87 -8.88 -17.73
N LYS A 2 -13.09 -9.71 -17.04
CA LYS A 2 -13.17 -9.82 -15.58
C LYS A 2 -12.24 -8.76 -15.01
N VAL A 3 -12.81 -7.72 -14.38
CA VAL A 3 -12.01 -6.70 -13.70
C VAL A 3 -11.54 -7.29 -12.38
N ILE A 4 -10.23 -7.26 -12.13
CA ILE A 4 -9.61 -7.64 -10.86
C ILE A 4 -9.31 -6.34 -10.13
N ILE A 5 -9.82 -6.20 -8.91
CA ILE A 5 -9.62 -5.01 -8.09
C ILE A 5 -8.43 -5.26 -7.17
N SER A 6 -7.54 -4.28 -7.09
CA SER A 6 -6.44 -4.31 -6.14
C SER A 6 -6.14 -2.91 -5.62
N HIS A 7 -5.63 -2.83 -4.39
CA HIS A 7 -5.35 -1.58 -3.70
C HIS A 7 -3.91 -1.56 -3.17
N ASP A 8 -3.15 -0.54 -3.52
CA ASP A 8 -1.79 -0.33 -3.02
C ASP A 8 -1.84 0.48 -1.70
N ILE A 9 -1.14 0.02 -0.66
CA ILE A 9 -1.11 0.67 0.66
C ILE A 9 0.21 1.42 0.84
N ASP A 10 0.16 2.72 0.50
CA ASP A 10 1.34 3.59 0.54
C ASP A 10 1.58 4.26 1.91
N HIS A 11 0.50 4.55 2.63
CA HIS A 11 0.55 5.29 3.89
C HIS A 11 -0.40 4.67 4.91
N LEU A 12 0.06 4.53 6.15
CA LEU A 12 -0.74 4.00 7.25
C LEU A 12 -1.02 5.07 8.31
N THR A 13 -0.12 6.02 8.54
CA THR A 13 -0.31 7.02 9.59
C THR A 13 0.27 8.36 9.17
N VAL A 14 -0.26 9.47 9.69
CA VAL A 14 0.39 10.78 9.52
C VAL A 14 1.78 10.78 10.12
N LEU A 15 1.91 10.20 11.30
CA LEU A 15 3.10 10.29 12.14
C LEU A 15 4.29 9.50 11.59
N GLU A 16 4.10 8.64 10.58
CA GLU A 16 5.19 7.99 9.87
C GLU A 16 6.11 9.00 9.13
N HIS A 17 5.58 10.18 8.81
CA HIS A 17 6.23 11.23 8.02
C HIS A 17 6.77 12.42 8.83
N LYS A 18 6.99 12.24 10.14
CA LYS A 18 7.52 13.32 11.02
C LYS A 18 8.91 13.84 10.62
N LYS A 19 9.67 13.06 9.86
CA LYS A 19 11.10 13.32 9.55
C LYS A 19 11.35 13.59 8.07
N ASP A 20 10.30 13.75 7.26
CA ASP A 20 10.42 14.03 5.84
C ASP A 20 9.51 15.20 5.42
N LEU A 21 9.48 15.47 4.12
CA LEU A 21 8.75 16.60 3.55
C LEU A 21 7.31 16.25 3.13
N ILE A 22 6.81 15.04 3.40
CA ILE A 22 5.46 14.64 2.99
C ILE A 22 4.39 15.46 3.73
N ILE A 23 4.54 15.68 5.03
CA ILE A 23 3.62 16.52 5.81
C ILE A 23 3.65 17.99 5.33
N PRO A 24 4.81 18.69 5.25
CA PRO A 24 4.86 20.05 4.70
C PRO A 24 4.26 20.14 3.29
N LYS A 25 4.59 19.19 2.41
CA LYS A 25 4.05 19.13 1.05
C LYS A 25 2.53 18.99 1.05
N PHE A 26 1.97 18.12 1.90
CA PHE A 26 0.52 17.93 2.02
C PHE A 26 -0.20 19.22 2.44
N ILE A 27 0.35 19.95 3.40
CA ILE A 27 -0.21 21.23 3.87
C ILE A 27 -0.19 22.26 2.74
N VAL A 28 0.96 22.46 2.10
CA VAL A 28 1.11 23.44 1.00
C VAL A 28 0.19 23.07 -0.17
N LYS A 29 0.16 21.80 -0.57
CA LYS A 29 -0.71 21.31 -1.65
C LYS A 29 -2.18 21.56 -1.33
N SER A 30 -2.63 21.25 -0.11
CA SER A 30 -4.03 21.48 0.29
C SER A 30 -4.42 22.95 0.26
N CYS A 31 -3.51 23.86 0.67
CA CYS A 31 -3.74 25.31 0.57
C CYS A 31 -3.83 25.77 -0.89
N ILE A 32 -2.92 25.30 -1.77
CA ILE A 32 -2.95 25.63 -3.20
C ILE A 32 -4.26 25.15 -3.81
N GLU A 33 -4.65 23.89 -3.58
CA GLU A 33 -5.88 23.28 -4.11
C GLU A 33 -7.15 24.03 -3.67
N LEU A 34 -7.18 24.55 -2.43
CA LEU A 34 -8.27 25.40 -1.97
C LEU A 34 -8.31 26.74 -2.73
N VAL A 35 -7.16 27.39 -2.90
CA VAL A 35 -7.06 28.69 -3.59
C VAL A 35 -7.47 28.58 -5.06
N ILE A 36 -7.03 27.51 -5.76
CA ILE A 36 -7.40 27.26 -7.16
C ILE A 36 -8.79 26.62 -7.31
N LYS A 37 -9.50 26.38 -6.20
CA LYS A 37 -10.87 25.82 -6.13
C LYS A 37 -11.00 24.42 -6.73
N THR A 38 -9.93 23.63 -6.74
CA THR A 38 -10.03 22.19 -7.08
C THR A 38 -10.63 21.38 -5.94
N ILE A 39 -10.60 21.91 -4.71
CA ILE A 39 -11.28 21.35 -3.55
C ILE A 39 -12.19 22.38 -2.89
N SER A 40 -13.21 21.89 -2.18
CA SER A 40 -14.09 22.74 -1.37
C SER A 40 -13.46 23.09 -0.02
N PHE A 41 -13.93 24.16 0.63
CA PHE A 41 -13.59 24.48 2.02
C PHE A 41 -13.90 23.31 2.99
N ARG A 42 -14.99 22.58 2.73
CA ARG A 42 -15.36 21.41 3.53
C ARG A 42 -14.34 20.29 3.39
N GLU A 43 -13.89 20.01 2.16
CA GLU A 43 -12.87 19.01 1.91
C GLU A 43 -11.53 19.40 2.54
N PHE A 44 -11.12 20.66 2.39
CA PHE A 44 -9.94 21.19 3.07
C PHE A 44 -10.01 20.92 4.58
N PHE A 45 -11.10 21.32 5.24
CA PHE A 45 -11.24 21.10 6.69
C PHE A 45 -11.24 19.59 7.06
N ASN A 46 -11.89 18.74 6.26
CA ASN A 46 -11.89 17.30 6.49
C ASN A 46 -10.47 16.71 6.41
N ARG A 47 -9.67 17.12 5.41
CA ARG A 47 -8.27 16.70 5.28
C ARG A 47 -7.45 17.01 6.52
N PHE A 48 -7.57 18.22 7.07
CA PHE A 48 -6.88 18.59 8.31
C PHE A 48 -7.45 17.89 9.55
N LYS A 49 -8.76 17.63 9.58
CA LYS A 49 -9.39 16.86 10.66
C LYS A 49 -8.86 15.42 10.71
N ASP A 50 -8.73 14.76 9.57
CA ASP A 50 -8.20 13.38 9.50
C ASP A 50 -6.70 13.36 9.80
N PHE A 51 -5.97 14.36 9.33
CA PHE A 51 -4.58 14.59 9.71
C PHE A 51 -4.40 14.68 11.24
N LEU A 52 -5.25 15.44 11.93
CA LEU A 52 -5.19 15.55 13.40
C LEU A 52 -5.53 14.24 14.13
N LYS A 53 -6.27 13.34 13.48
CA LYS A 53 -6.60 12.01 14.00
C LYS A 53 -5.55 10.96 13.69
N ASN A 54 -4.41 11.34 13.11
CA ASN A 54 -3.39 10.41 12.62
C ASN A 54 -3.90 9.45 11.51
N LYS A 55 -4.96 9.82 10.80
CA LYS A 55 -5.57 9.01 9.73
C LYS A 55 -5.08 9.48 8.36
N TRP A 56 -4.42 8.61 7.60
CA TRP A 56 -3.95 8.89 6.23
C TRP A 56 -4.54 7.97 5.16
N HIS A 57 -5.30 6.95 5.57
CA HIS A 57 -5.95 5.97 4.70
C HIS A 57 -7.43 5.82 5.07
N ASN A 58 -8.17 5.10 4.23
CA ASN A 58 -9.58 4.73 4.46
C ASN A 58 -9.79 3.20 4.34
N LEU A 59 -8.78 2.39 4.71
CA LEU A 59 -8.81 0.93 4.58
C LEU A 59 -10.07 0.28 5.18
N GLU A 60 -10.50 0.69 6.38
CA GLU A 60 -11.71 0.11 7.00
C GLU A 60 -12.96 0.43 6.17
N GLU A 61 -13.13 1.69 5.77
CA GLU A 61 -14.28 2.10 4.97
C GLU A 61 -14.27 1.44 3.58
N LEU A 62 -13.08 1.28 3.00
CA LEU A 62 -12.90 0.63 1.69
C LEU A 62 -13.20 -0.86 1.75
N MET A 63 -12.65 -1.58 2.75
CA MET A 63 -12.95 -2.99 2.97
C MET A 63 -14.44 -3.22 3.23
N LYS A 64 -15.06 -2.35 4.04
CA LYS A 64 -16.50 -2.39 4.28
C LYS A 64 -17.28 -2.22 2.98
N PHE A 65 -16.95 -1.19 2.19
CA PHE A 65 -17.61 -0.93 0.91
C PHE A 65 -17.46 -2.11 -0.05
N ASP A 66 -16.24 -2.64 -0.21
CA ASP A 66 -15.98 -3.76 -1.12
C ASP A 66 -16.79 -5.00 -0.68
N LYS A 67 -16.85 -5.28 0.63
CA LYS A 67 -17.61 -6.40 1.18
C LYS A 67 -19.12 -6.26 0.97
N GLU A 68 -19.67 -5.07 1.24
CA GLU A 68 -21.10 -4.76 1.04
C GLU A 68 -21.53 -4.89 -0.43
N ASN A 69 -20.60 -4.64 -1.37
CA ASN A 69 -20.85 -4.72 -2.80
C ASN A 69 -20.38 -6.05 -3.43
N GLY A 70 -19.91 -7.02 -2.64
CA GLY A 70 -19.41 -8.30 -3.14
C GLY A 70 -18.16 -8.20 -4.03
N ILE A 71 -17.38 -7.13 -3.88
CA ILE A 71 -16.15 -6.88 -4.63
C ILE A 71 -15.03 -7.70 -3.99
N LYS A 72 -14.43 -8.58 -4.80
CA LYS A 72 -13.22 -9.29 -4.41
C LYS A 72 -12.01 -8.42 -4.74
N ALA A 73 -11.27 -8.03 -3.72
CA ALA A 73 -10.09 -7.18 -3.86
C ALA A 73 -8.85 -7.84 -3.22
N THR A 74 -7.69 -7.50 -3.76
CA THR A 74 -6.38 -7.83 -3.17
C THR A 74 -5.67 -6.56 -2.71
N PHE A 75 -5.24 -6.52 -1.47
CA PHE A 75 -4.48 -5.39 -0.93
C PHE A 75 -2.97 -5.68 -0.96
N PHE A 76 -2.19 -4.76 -1.48
CA PHE A 76 -0.73 -4.85 -1.49
C PHE A 76 -0.14 -3.94 -0.43
N ILE A 77 0.65 -4.53 0.48
CA ILE A 77 1.26 -3.81 1.60
C ILE A 77 2.76 -4.08 1.67
N GLY A 78 3.53 -3.03 1.94
CA GLY A 78 4.97 -3.09 2.06
C GLY A 78 5.38 -3.69 3.40
N VAL A 79 6.52 -4.39 3.40
CA VAL A 79 7.17 -4.90 4.64
C VAL A 79 8.53 -4.29 4.87
N ASN A 80 8.90 -3.31 4.05
CA ASN A 80 10.14 -2.54 4.10
C ASN A 80 9.81 -1.05 3.99
N LYS A 81 10.75 -0.20 4.41
CA LYS A 81 10.68 1.25 4.20
C LYS A 81 11.44 1.65 2.96
N GLY A 82 10.93 2.62 2.21
CA GLY A 82 11.58 3.16 1.03
C GLY A 82 10.58 3.78 0.07
N LEU A 83 11.06 4.69 -0.77
CA LEU A 83 10.29 5.32 -1.86
C LEU A 83 8.99 6.03 -1.42
N GLY A 84 8.84 6.35 -0.13
CA GLY A 84 7.62 6.97 0.42
C GLY A 84 6.88 6.07 1.40
N LEU A 85 7.12 4.76 1.38
CA LEU A 85 6.65 3.83 2.42
C LEU A 85 7.51 4.04 3.68
N SER A 86 6.90 4.55 4.76
CA SER A 86 7.63 4.97 5.97
C SER A 86 7.11 4.35 7.26
N TYR A 87 5.97 3.66 7.23
CA TYR A 87 5.33 3.02 8.36
C TYR A 87 6.19 1.91 8.94
N ASN A 88 5.98 1.63 10.23
CA ASN A 88 6.75 0.59 10.91
C ASN A 88 6.20 -0.81 10.56
N ILE A 89 7.01 -1.84 10.80
CA ILE A 89 6.63 -3.22 10.46
C ILE A 89 5.47 -3.75 11.31
N GLU A 90 5.25 -3.22 12.52
CA GLU A 90 4.12 -3.60 13.37
C GLU A 90 2.80 -3.02 12.84
N ASP A 91 2.81 -1.81 12.26
CA ASP A 91 1.64 -1.24 11.57
C ASP A 91 1.28 -2.11 10.35
N ALA A 92 2.29 -2.49 9.56
CA ALA A 92 2.10 -3.39 8.42
C ALA A 92 1.54 -4.75 8.87
N LYS A 93 2.10 -5.32 9.94
CA LYS A 93 1.61 -6.56 10.53
C LYS A 93 0.17 -6.45 10.98
N PHE A 94 -0.20 -5.40 11.71
CA PHE A 94 -1.58 -5.17 12.15
C PHE A 94 -2.54 -5.20 10.95
N TRP A 95 -2.26 -4.40 9.91
CA TRP A 95 -3.13 -4.30 8.75
C TRP A 95 -3.17 -5.58 7.91
N ILE A 96 -2.06 -6.31 7.76
CA ILE A 96 -2.06 -7.63 7.12
C ILE A 96 -3.09 -8.55 7.80
N HIS A 97 -3.10 -8.60 9.14
CA HIS A 97 -4.01 -9.47 9.87
C HIS A 97 -5.46 -8.98 9.79
N GLU A 98 -5.71 -7.67 9.90
CA GLU A 98 -7.08 -7.13 9.81
C GLU A 98 -7.68 -7.33 8.41
N ILE A 99 -6.90 -7.15 7.34
CA ILE A 99 -7.39 -7.37 5.97
C ILE A 99 -7.73 -8.85 5.75
N LEU A 100 -6.88 -9.77 6.21
CA LEU A 100 -7.13 -11.21 6.15
C LEU A 100 -8.38 -11.60 6.96
N LYS A 101 -8.54 -11.03 8.15
CA LYS A 101 -9.70 -11.25 9.03
C LYS A 101 -11.01 -10.77 8.40
N GLU A 102 -10.97 -9.68 7.63
CA GLU A 102 -12.14 -9.20 6.90
C GLU A 102 -12.51 -10.07 5.68
N GLY A 103 -11.64 -11.00 5.29
CA GLY A 103 -11.85 -11.98 4.22
C GLY A 103 -11.29 -11.58 2.87
N PHE A 104 -10.37 -10.61 2.83
CA PHE A 104 -9.70 -10.15 1.61
C PHE A 104 -8.35 -10.84 1.41
N ASP A 105 -7.87 -10.84 0.16
CA ASP A 105 -6.52 -11.30 -0.16
C ASP A 105 -5.50 -10.19 0.13
N VAL A 106 -4.30 -10.59 0.55
CA VAL A 106 -3.18 -9.68 0.81
C VAL A 106 -1.91 -10.17 0.13
N GLY A 107 -1.18 -9.24 -0.49
CA GLY A 107 0.09 -9.48 -1.17
C GLY A 107 1.15 -8.44 -0.81
N ILE A 108 2.35 -8.61 -1.35
CA ILE A 108 3.46 -7.69 -1.09
C ILE A 108 3.37 -6.45 -1.98
N HIS A 109 3.55 -5.28 -1.39
CA HIS A 109 3.88 -4.07 -2.13
C HIS A 109 5.41 -3.94 -2.23
N GLY A 110 5.99 -4.47 -3.31
CA GLY A 110 7.43 -4.71 -3.41
C GLY A 110 8.24 -3.43 -3.64
N ILE A 111 9.31 -3.21 -2.89
CA ILE A 111 10.20 -2.04 -3.09
C ILE A 111 11.41 -2.43 -3.92
N GLU A 112 12.02 -3.58 -3.62
CA GLU A 112 13.20 -4.07 -4.32
C GLU A 112 12.82 -4.88 -5.57
N TYR A 113 13.47 -4.59 -6.69
CA TYR A 113 13.22 -5.25 -7.97
C TYR A 113 14.49 -5.72 -8.70
N LYS A 114 15.67 -5.37 -8.18
CA LYS A 114 16.98 -5.66 -8.78
C LYS A 114 17.79 -6.68 -7.99
N ASP A 115 17.83 -6.53 -6.66
CA ASP A 115 18.64 -7.37 -5.77
C ASP A 115 17.83 -8.56 -5.26
N LEU A 116 18.09 -9.75 -5.80
CA LEU A 116 17.39 -10.99 -5.44
C LEU A 116 17.43 -11.29 -3.93
N LYS A 117 18.52 -10.99 -3.23
CA LYS A 117 18.63 -11.27 -1.78
C LYS A 117 17.70 -10.38 -0.98
N LYS A 118 17.59 -9.11 -1.36
CA LYS A 118 16.67 -8.16 -0.73
C LYS A 118 15.20 -8.46 -1.07
N MET A 119 14.91 -8.88 -2.30
CA MET A 119 13.59 -9.40 -2.68
C MET A 119 13.22 -10.64 -1.85
N GLU A 120 14.18 -11.53 -1.58
CA GLU A 120 13.97 -12.71 -0.73
C GLU A 120 13.67 -12.32 0.72
N ILE A 121 14.31 -11.27 1.25
CA ILE A 121 14.02 -10.73 2.58
C ILE A 121 12.59 -10.22 2.66
N GLU A 122 12.11 -9.45 1.66
CA GLU A 122 10.71 -9.00 1.59
C GLU A 122 9.75 -10.19 1.59
N TYR A 123 9.99 -11.17 0.71
CA TYR A 123 9.18 -12.39 0.61
C TYR A 123 9.09 -13.14 1.94
N LYS A 124 10.24 -13.42 2.57
CA LYS A 124 10.29 -14.17 3.84
C LYS A 124 9.65 -13.40 4.99
N THR A 125 9.84 -12.08 5.04
CA THR A 125 9.28 -11.22 6.08
C THR A 125 7.76 -11.22 6.00
N PHE A 126 7.21 -10.97 4.81
CA PHE A 126 5.77 -11.02 4.60
C PHE A 126 5.17 -12.40 4.85
N LYS A 127 5.82 -13.47 4.37
CA LYS A 127 5.38 -14.85 4.62
C LYS A 127 5.27 -15.15 6.12
N LYS A 128 6.27 -14.72 6.89
CA LYS A 128 6.29 -14.87 8.35
C LYS A 128 5.16 -14.08 9.02
N ILE A 129 4.88 -12.86 8.55
CA ILE A 129 3.86 -11.99 9.13
C ILE A 129 2.45 -12.46 8.79
N SER A 130 2.18 -12.77 7.52
CA SER A 130 0.85 -13.13 7.03
C SER A 130 0.44 -14.57 7.35
N GLY A 131 1.41 -15.47 7.55
CA GLY A 131 1.15 -16.91 7.69
C GLY A 131 0.72 -17.60 6.39
N LEU A 132 0.66 -16.86 5.27
CA LEU A 132 0.24 -17.40 3.97
C LEU A 132 1.35 -18.23 3.33
N SER A 133 0.99 -19.34 2.69
CA SER A 133 1.92 -20.17 1.93
C SER A 133 2.10 -19.71 0.48
N ARG A 134 1.10 -19.03 -0.08
CA ARG A 134 1.05 -18.51 -1.46
C ARG A 134 0.42 -17.13 -1.44
N PHE A 135 1.04 -16.18 -2.12
CA PHE A 135 0.58 -14.80 -2.22
C PHE A 135 1.20 -14.12 -3.45
N GLY A 136 0.57 -13.04 -3.91
CA GLY A 136 1.05 -12.24 -5.02
C GLY A 136 1.92 -11.06 -4.58
N ILE A 137 2.39 -10.33 -5.57
CA ILE A 137 3.15 -9.09 -5.40
C ILE A 137 2.68 -8.03 -6.41
N ARG A 138 2.84 -6.78 -6.02
CA ARG A 138 2.80 -5.63 -6.90
C ARG A 138 3.92 -4.67 -6.52
N MET A 139 4.84 -4.44 -7.44
CA MET A 139 5.94 -3.50 -7.30
C MET A 139 5.43 -2.07 -7.12
N HIS A 140 5.98 -1.40 -6.11
CA HIS A 140 5.75 0.01 -5.84
C HIS A 140 6.22 0.86 -7.03
N TYR A 141 5.34 1.75 -7.48
CA TYR A 141 5.47 2.52 -8.73
C TYR A 141 5.69 1.67 -10.00
N LEU A 142 5.25 0.41 -9.99
CA LEU A 142 5.40 -0.52 -11.12
C LEU A 142 6.86 -0.64 -11.60
N ARG A 143 7.82 -0.44 -10.69
CA ARG A 143 9.25 -0.45 -11.01
C ARG A 143 9.71 -1.87 -11.26
N MET A 144 10.26 -2.09 -12.44
CA MET A 144 10.74 -3.39 -12.87
C MET A 144 11.97 -3.22 -13.76
N ASP A 145 12.78 -4.26 -13.86
CA ASP A 145 13.82 -4.42 -14.86
C ASP A 145 13.65 -5.76 -15.60
N LYS A 146 14.59 -6.08 -16.49
CA LYS A 146 14.55 -7.29 -17.32
C LYS A 146 14.57 -8.59 -16.50
N LEU A 147 15.11 -8.56 -15.29
CA LEU A 147 15.27 -9.73 -14.42
C LEU A 147 14.20 -9.80 -13.32
N THR A 148 13.44 -8.73 -13.08
CA THR A 148 12.42 -8.68 -12.02
C THR A 148 11.47 -9.87 -12.09
N LEU A 149 10.80 -10.10 -13.23
CA LEU A 149 9.83 -11.21 -13.37
C LEU A 149 10.48 -12.59 -13.13
N ILE A 150 11.68 -12.81 -13.65
CA ILE A 150 12.44 -14.06 -13.45
C ILE A 150 12.77 -14.26 -11.96
N ASN A 151 13.15 -13.18 -11.27
CA ASN A 151 13.45 -13.22 -9.84
C ASN A 151 12.19 -13.46 -9.00
N LEU A 152 11.05 -12.87 -9.37
CA LEU A 152 9.77 -13.11 -8.69
C LEU A 152 9.32 -14.57 -8.84
N GLU A 153 9.44 -15.14 -10.04
CA GLU A 153 9.16 -16.56 -10.27
C GLU A 153 10.07 -17.46 -9.42
N LYS A 154 11.38 -17.19 -9.40
CA LYS A 154 12.36 -17.95 -8.59
C LYS A 154 12.05 -17.92 -7.10
N LEU A 155 11.53 -16.80 -6.58
CA LEU A 155 11.14 -16.67 -5.18
C LEU A 155 9.80 -17.34 -4.86
N GLY A 156 9.03 -17.73 -5.88
CA GLY A 156 7.76 -18.44 -5.73
C GLY A 156 6.57 -17.53 -5.40
N TYR A 157 6.56 -16.30 -5.94
CA TYR A 157 5.34 -15.49 -5.95
C TYR A 157 4.27 -16.15 -6.83
N LEU A 158 3.01 -16.14 -6.37
CA LEU A 158 1.91 -16.77 -7.11
C LEU A 158 1.58 -16.04 -8.41
N PHE A 159 1.65 -14.71 -8.36
CA PHE A 159 1.41 -13.82 -9.48
C PHE A 159 2.09 -12.47 -9.22
N ASP A 160 2.32 -11.73 -10.29
CA ASP A 160 2.72 -10.32 -10.28
C ASP A 160 1.58 -9.47 -10.86
N SER A 161 1.37 -8.28 -10.31
CA SER A 161 0.38 -7.31 -10.78
C SER A 161 1.02 -5.98 -11.19
N SER A 162 2.26 -6.01 -11.69
CA SER A 162 3.02 -4.80 -12.05
C SER A 162 3.19 -4.57 -13.54
N VAL A 163 2.99 -5.60 -14.36
CA VAL A 163 3.01 -5.46 -15.81
C VAL A 163 1.80 -4.66 -16.28
N TYR A 164 2.06 -3.58 -17.01
CA TYR A 164 1.06 -2.82 -17.75
C TYR A 164 1.35 -2.94 -19.26
N THR A 165 0.29 -3.02 -20.05
CA THR A 165 0.30 -3.13 -21.52
C THR A 165 -0.40 -1.94 -22.14
#